data_AF-A0A7C6Q6K2-F1
#
_entry.id   AF-A0A7C6Q6K2-F1
#
_cell.length_a   1.000
_cell.length_b   1.000
_cell.length_c   1.000
_cell.angle_alpha   90.00
_cell.angle_beta   90.00
_cell.angle_gamma   90.00
#
_symmetry.space_group_name_H-M   'P 1'
#
loop_
_entity.id
_entity.type
_entity.pdbx_description
1 polymer ?
#
loop_
_entity_poly.entity_id
_entity_poly.type
_entity_poly.pdbx_seq_one_letter_code
_entity_poly.pdbx_strand_id
1 'polypeptide(L)'
;MKEILTQSGWAASRTKDTFFSARYHRLAARRGKKKAVIAVAHSILKAVYHVLKDDVPYNELGADHLNSRMEKRRKRYLKAELEKMGFAVQLEPLEPLVPASP
;
A
#
# COMPACT_ATOMS: atom_id res chain seq x y z
N MET A 1 12.91 -22.11 -7.29
CA MET A 1 12.65 -20.64 -7.26
C MET A 1 11.56 -20.23 -6.24
N LYS A 2 10.46 -21.00 -6.07
CA LYS A 2 9.39 -20.71 -5.10
C LYS A 2 9.86 -20.56 -3.63
N GLU A 3 10.80 -21.40 -3.21
CA GLU A 3 11.35 -21.37 -1.85
C GLU A 3 12.12 -20.08 -1.57
N ILE A 4 13.03 -19.69 -2.48
CA ILE A 4 13.81 -18.45 -2.37
C ILE A 4 12.88 -17.25 -2.26
N LEU A 5 11.89 -17.13 -3.15
CA LEU A 5 10.91 -16.05 -3.11
C LEU A 5 10.10 -16.04 -1.80
N THR A 6 9.79 -17.21 -1.26
CA THR A 6 9.08 -17.32 0.03
C THR A 6 9.97 -16.86 1.18
N GLN A 7 11.26 -17.23 1.18
CA GLN A 7 12.23 -16.76 2.17
C GLN A 7 12.47 -15.25 2.06
N SER A 8 12.59 -14.71 0.85
CA SER A 8 12.65 -13.27 0.61
C SER A 8 11.39 -12.56 1.10
N GLY A 9 10.22 -13.14 0.89
CA GLY A 9 8.95 -12.62 1.42
C GLY A 9 8.93 -12.59 2.96
N TRP A 10 9.44 -13.64 3.62
CA TRP A 10 9.61 -13.65 5.08
C TRP A 10 10.62 -12.62 5.57
N ALA A 11 11.76 -12.48 4.89
CA ALA A 11 12.75 -11.46 5.23
C ALA A 11 12.15 -10.05 5.11
N ALA A 12 11.54 -9.73 3.96
CA ALA A 12 10.90 -8.45 3.71
C ALA A 12 9.75 -8.15 4.68
N SER A 13 9.04 -9.18 5.17
CA SER A 13 7.99 -9.00 6.17
C SER A 13 8.52 -8.53 7.54
N ARG A 14 9.80 -8.75 7.84
CA ARG A 14 10.44 -8.36 9.09
C ARG A 14 11.16 -7.01 9.01
N THR A 15 11.41 -6.50 7.79
CA THR A 15 12.04 -5.19 7.57
C THR A 15 11.03 -4.08 7.81
N LYS A 16 11.22 -3.31 8.89
CA LYS A 16 10.33 -2.21 9.28
C LYS A 16 10.31 -1.10 8.22
N ASP A 17 9.21 -0.35 8.22
CA ASP A 17 9.02 0.87 7.41
C ASP A 17 9.08 0.70 5.88
N THR A 18 9.02 -0.55 5.40
CA THR A 18 8.92 -0.87 3.98
C THR A 18 7.48 -1.07 3.53
N PHE A 19 7.21 -0.81 2.25
CA PHE A 19 5.96 -1.16 1.58
C PHE A 19 5.62 -2.64 1.74
N PHE A 20 6.61 -3.52 1.61
CA PHE A 20 6.43 -4.96 1.70
C PHE A 20 5.99 -5.40 3.11
N SER A 21 6.56 -4.82 4.16
CA SER A 21 6.15 -5.08 5.54
C SER A 21 4.74 -4.57 5.82
N ALA A 22 4.41 -3.33 5.45
CA ALA A 22 3.05 -2.81 5.61
C ALA A 22 2.01 -3.64 4.85
N ARG A 23 2.36 -4.10 3.64
CA ARG A 23 1.53 -5.01 2.83
C ARG A 23 1.38 -6.37 3.50
N TYR A 24 2.46 -6.93 4.07
CA TYR A 24 2.43 -8.19 4.80
C TYR A 24 1.46 -8.13 5.98
N HIS A 25 1.63 -7.17 6.88
CA HIS A 25 0.81 -7.06 8.10
C HIS A 25 -0.68 -6.93 7.78
N ARG A 26 -1.02 -6.11 6.77
CA ARG A 26 -2.40 -5.94 6.32
C ARG A 26 -3.00 -7.22 5.74
N LEU A 27 -2.24 -7.94 4.92
CA LEU A 27 -2.70 -9.20 4.35
C LEU A 27 -2.75 -10.32 5.39
N ALA A 28 -1.82 -10.35 6.34
CA ALA A 28 -1.77 -11.33 7.41
C ALA A 28 -3.01 -11.19 8.31
N ALA A 29 -3.39 -9.95 8.66
CA ALA A 29 -4.60 -9.68 9.45
C ALA A 29 -5.89 -10.14 8.75
N ARG A 30 -5.97 -10.07 7.41
CA ARG A 30 -7.20 -10.41 6.66
C ARG A 30 -7.26 -11.85 6.14
N ARG A 31 -6.12 -12.46 5.83
CA ARG A 31 -6.03 -13.72 5.05
C ARG A 31 -5.10 -14.76 5.67
N GLY A 32 -4.44 -14.43 6.78
CA GLY A 32 -3.47 -15.30 7.46
C GLY A 32 -2.05 -15.20 6.89
N LYS A 33 -1.07 -15.56 7.74
CA LYS A 33 0.38 -15.37 7.51
C LYS A 33 0.88 -16.02 6.22
N LYS A 34 0.52 -17.29 5.97
CA LYS A 34 0.99 -18.05 4.79
C LYS A 34 0.61 -17.38 3.46
N LYS A 35 -0.65 -16.93 3.34
CA LYS A 35 -1.15 -16.24 2.14
C LYS A 35 -0.52 -14.85 1.99
N ALA A 36 -0.22 -14.18 3.10
CA ALA A 36 0.43 -12.87 3.09
C ALA A 36 1.87 -12.95 2.55
N VAL A 37 2.67 -13.93 2.99
CA VAL A 37 4.06 -14.08 2.50
C VAL A 37 4.10 -14.33 1.00
N ILE A 38 3.25 -15.22 0.48
CA ILE A 38 3.20 -15.50 -0.96
C ILE A 38 2.83 -14.25 -1.75
N ALA A 39 1.88 -13.44 -1.24
CA ALA A 39 1.50 -12.20 -1.88
C ALA A 39 2.62 -11.12 -1.85
N VAL A 40 3.42 -11.10 -0.78
CA VAL A 40 4.60 -10.22 -0.68
C VAL A 40 5.69 -10.69 -1.64
N ALA A 41 5.99 -11.99 -1.66
CA ALA A 41 6.95 -12.60 -2.59
C ALA A 41 6.60 -12.29 -4.06
N HIS A 42 5.32 -12.40 -4.43
CA HIS A 42 4.83 -12.01 -5.75
C HIS A 42 5.03 -10.52 -6.05
N SER A 43 4.89 -9.66 -5.03
CA SER A 43 5.10 -8.22 -5.17
C SER A 43 6.58 -7.88 -5.36
N ILE A 44 7.48 -8.57 -4.65
CA ILE A 44 8.93 -8.46 -4.81
C ILE A 44 9.32 -8.88 -6.24
N LEU A 45 8.82 -10.01 -6.72
CA LEU A 45 9.10 -10.50 -8.07
C LEU A 45 8.69 -9.47 -9.14
N LYS A 46 7.52 -8.84 -9.00
CA LYS A 46 7.10 -7.77 -9.91
C LYS A 46 8.02 -6.55 -9.84
N ALA A 47 8.41 -6.14 -8.64
CA ALA A 47 9.32 -5.01 -8.48
C ALA A 47 10.65 -5.28 -9.19
N VAL A 48 11.25 -6.45 -8.96
CA VAL A 48 12.49 -6.88 -9.64
C VAL A 48 12.30 -6.92 -11.16
N TYR A 49 11.19 -7.47 -11.65
CA TYR A 49 10.90 -7.49 -13.08
C TYR A 49 10.87 -6.09 -13.70
N HIS A 50 10.22 -5.12 -13.05
CA HIS A 50 10.18 -3.74 -13.53
C HIS A 50 11.54 -3.07 -13.49
N VAL A 51 12.31 -3.27 -12.42
CA VAL A 51 13.68 -2.73 -12.31
C VAL A 51 14.55 -3.26 -13.46
N LEU A 52 14.49 -4.56 -13.74
CA LEU A 52 15.29 -5.19 -14.79
C LEU A 52 14.81 -4.86 -16.20
N LYS A 53 13.50 -4.73 -16.40
CA LYS A 53 12.92 -4.49 -17.72
C LYS A 53 13.04 -3.03 -18.14
N ASP A 54 12.73 -2.13 -17.22
CA ASP A 54 12.61 -0.70 -17.50
C ASP A 54 13.92 0.05 -17.15
N ASP A 55 14.91 -0.65 -16.61
CA ASP A 55 16.21 -0.14 -16.11
C ASP A 55 16.05 1.04 -15.13
N VAL A 56 14.96 1.01 -14.35
CA VAL A 56 14.63 2.03 -13.36
C VAL A 56 15.01 1.55 -11.97
N PRO A 57 15.68 2.36 -11.13
CA PRO A 57 15.97 2.00 -9.75
C PRO A 57 14.68 1.72 -8.97
N TYR A 58 14.73 0.73 -8.07
CA TYR A 58 13.61 0.46 -7.17
C TYR A 58 13.41 1.63 -6.21
N ASN A 59 12.24 2.27 -6.29
CA ASN A 59 11.83 3.30 -5.36
C ASN A 59 10.98 2.67 -4.24
N GLU A 60 11.49 2.67 -3.01
CA GLU A 60 10.76 2.19 -1.85
C GLU A 60 9.64 3.17 -1.49
N LEU A 61 8.39 2.71 -1.64
CA LEU A 61 7.21 3.56 -1.46
C LEU A 61 6.93 3.85 0.02
N GLY A 62 7.51 3.06 0.93
CA GLY A 62 7.34 3.21 2.38
C GLY A 62 6.01 2.66 2.89
N ALA A 63 5.90 2.55 4.22
CA ALA A 63 4.73 1.98 4.89
C ALA A 63 3.44 2.78 4.62
N ASP A 64 3.54 4.10 4.45
CA ASP A 64 2.39 5.00 4.30
C ASP A 64 1.82 5.09 2.89
N HIS A 65 2.50 4.55 1.88
CA HIS A 65 1.98 4.55 0.51
C HIS A 65 0.61 3.85 0.40
N LEU A 66 0.43 2.79 1.20
CA LEU A 66 -0.82 2.05 1.26
C LEU A 66 -1.95 2.83 1.95
N ASN A 67 -1.63 3.85 2.74
CA ASN A 67 -2.62 4.69 3.43
C ASN A 67 -3.21 5.69 2.44
N SER A 68 -2.38 6.41 1.68
CA SER A 68 -2.84 7.39 0.68
C SER A 68 -3.82 6.79 -0.35
N ARG A 69 -3.55 5.57 -0.83
CA ARG A 69 -4.45 4.86 -1.78
C ARG A 69 -5.77 4.46 -1.14
N MET A 70 -5.75 4.03 0.12
CA MET A 70 -6.97 3.70 0.85
C MET A 70 -7.80 4.93 1.15
N GLU A 71 -7.17 6.02 1.57
CA GLU A 71 -7.85 7.29 1.79
C GLU A 71 -8.55 7.77 0.53
N LYS A 72 -7.86 7.74 -0.62
CA LYS A 72 -8.47 8.06 -1.93
C LYS A 72 -9.68 7.17 -2.21
N ARG A 73 -9.57 5.86 -1.97
CA ARG A 73 -10.68 4.91 -2.17
C ARG A 73 -11.85 5.16 -1.20
N ARG A 74 -11.54 5.46 0.07
CA ARG A 74 -12.52 5.76 1.11
C ARG A 74 -13.26 7.06 0.81
N LYS A 75 -12.54 8.12 0.42
CA LYS A 75 -13.12 9.39 -0.03
C LYS A 75 -14.09 9.18 -1.20
N ARG A 76 -13.68 8.40 -2.22
CA ARG A 76 -14.54 8.06 -3.36
C ARG A 76 -15.79 7.27 -2.95
N TYR A 77 -15.62 6.28 -2.06
CA TYR A 77 -16.74 5.50 -1.55
C TYR A 77 -17.75 6.37 -0.80
N LEU A 78 -17.28 7.20 0.13
CA LEU A 78 -18.14 8.08 0.92
C LEU A 78 -18.87 9.10 0.04
N LYS A 79 -18.19 9.68 -0.96
CA LYS A 79 -18.83 10.58 -1.93
C LYS A 79 -19.98 9.87 -2.66
N ALA A 80 -19.71 8.69 -3.22
CA ALA A 80 -20.72 7.93 -3.94
C ALA A 80 -21.90 7.50 -3.04
N GLU A 81 -21.64 7.21 -1.77
CA GLU A 81 -22.68 6.83 -0.81
C GLU A 81 -23.62 8.01 -0.48
N LEU A 82 -23.05 9.20 -0.27
CA LEU A 82 -23.84 10.41 -0.02
C LEU A 82 -24.63 10.86 -1.27
N GLU A 83 -24.05 10.71 -2.46
CA GLU A 83 -24.75 10.97 -3.72
C GLU A 83 -25.96 10.05 -3.90
N LYS A 84 -25.84 8.76 -3.52
CA LYS A 84 -26.97 7.81 -3.52
C LYS A 84 -28.08 8.20 -2.55
N MET A 85 -27.75 8.86 -1.45
CA MET A 85 -28.73 9.36 -0.48
C MET A 85 -29.40 10.66 -0.91
N GLY A 86 -29.09 11.18 -2.11
CA GLY A 86 -29.71 12.37 -2.69
C GLY A 86 -29.01 13.69 -2.33
N PHE A 87 -27.83 13.63 -1.72
CA PHE A 87 -27.04 14.82 -1.40
C PHE A 87 -26.08 15.18 -2.54
N ALA A 88 -26.05 16.46 -2.93
CA ALA A 88 -25.00 16.99 -3.80
C ALA A 88 -23.71 17.16 -2.99
N VAL A 89 -22.68 16.34 -3.26
CA VAL A 89 -21.43 16.36 -2.50
C VAL A 89 -20.29 17.03 -3.27
N GLN A 90 -19.84 18.16 -2.72
CA GLN A 90 -18.60 18.82 -3.11
C GLN A 90 -17.52 18.49 -2.07
N LEU A 91 -16.42 17.90 -2.53
CA LEU A 91 -15.25 17.63 -1.69
C LEU A 91 -14.23 18.73 -1.93
N GLU A 92 -14.25 19.77 -1.11
CA GLU A 92 -13.19 20.77 -1.08
C GLU A 92 -12.08 20.30 -0.12
N PRO A 93 -10.80 20.36 -0.54
CA PRO A 93 -9.70 20.21 0.39
C PRO A 93 -9.75 21.41 1.34
N LEU A 94 -10.08 21.18 2.61
CA LEU A 94 -9.69 22.12 3.65
C LEU A 94 -8.17 22.19 3.63
N GLU A 95 -7.63 23.39 3.42
CA GLU A 95 -6.19 23.65 3.50
C GLU A 95 -5.64 22.94 4.73
N PRO A 96 -4.56 22.15 4.61
CA PRO A 96 -3.95 21.55 5.77
C PRO A 96 -3.57 22.69 6.72
N LEU A 97 -4.03 22.60 7.97
CA LEU A 97 -3.52 23.40 9.08
C LEU A 97 -2.02 23.13 9.18
N VAL A 98 -1.21 23.84 8.40
CA VAL A 98 0.21 24.01 8.65
C VAL A 98 0.26 24.71 10.00
N PRO A 99 0.76 24.07 11.07
CA PRO A 99 1.09 24.86 12.25
C PRO A 99 2.15 25.86 11.79
N ALA A 100 1.81 27.15 11.82
CA ALA A 100 2.77 28.21 11.67
C ALA A 100 3.91 27.93 12.66
N SER A 101 5.07 27.53 12.14
CA SER A 101 6.28 27.50 12.96
C SER A 101 6.80 28.94 13.07
N PRO A 102 7.12 29.41 14.28
CA PRO A 102 7.91 30.63 14.46
C PRO A 102 9.36 30.45 13.98
#